data_AF-A0A1L9TFI7-F1
#
_entry.id   AF-A0A1L9TFI7-F1
#
_cell.length_a   1.000
_cell.length_b   1.000
_cell.length_c   1.000
_cell.angle_alpha   90.00
_cell.angle_beta   90.00
_cell.angle_gamma   90.00
#
_symmetry.space_group_name_H-M   'P 1'
#
loop_
_entity.id
_entity.type
_entity.pdbx_description
1 polymer ?
#
loop_
_entity_poly.entity_id
_entity_poly.type
_entity_poly.pdbx_seq_one_letter_code
_entity_poly.pdbx_strand_id
1 'polypeptide(L)'
;MVLLFIALAATAYLFLASLLRTLHLHALRKKYTHLAPNPYTMTPQTAHTILLPLFTREFPFSYALSTQIALLKSYAIPSGTSLLVSTRRLTTPRAVGKRSEDTGIFISELLTSSIDSDRGLKALSKMNWIHRQYGNRIRNDDMIHTLALFVLEPLRWIDRFEWRPLLQVERVALFVYWREIAMRMGMVGVPRTIDELGMWAAEFERDHMYFAESNVPCAEATVELFVRALPGSWLRGFGRWVVTALIEERVRPLLGVQEPPVWVVKVVEGVLDVRAWVVRVLFLPRWKAVPAGGVVDGKTGRVRRELYAFEPWYVGESWWLNTLKRWAGLGLWMGKPLPGPEFLSDGYLPEELGPKEFREKSRAEVLADAEKMGEYARQGGGAVLGCPFAFGR
;
A
#
# COMPACT_ATOMS: atom_id res chain seq x y z
N MET A 1 14.52 -41.78 23.43
CA MET A 1 13.04 -41.70 23.38
C MET A 1 12.54 -40.27 23.19
N VAL A 2 12.93 -39.29 24.02
CA VAL A 2 12.50 -37.87 23.91
C VAL A 2 12.86 -37.23 22.55
N LEU A 3 14.09 -37.41 22.05
CA LEU A 3 14.51 -36.89 20.75
C LEU A 3 13.70 -37.44 19.57
N LEU A 4 13.29 -38.71 19.65
CA LEU A 4 12.44 -39.34 18.63
C LEU A 4 11.04 -38.73 18.62
N PHE A 5 10.45 -38.47 19.79
CA PHE A 5 9.16 -37.79 19.90
C PHE A 5 9.22 -36.35 19.35
N ILE A 6 10.28 -35.61 19.65
CA ILE A 6 10.47 -34.26 19.11
C ILE A 6 10.58 -34.29 17.58
N ALA A 7 11.37 -35.22 17.03
CA ALA A 7 11.54 -35.37 15.58
C ALA A 7 10.23 -35.75 14.88
N LEU A 8 9.45 -36.67 15.46
CA LEU A 8 8.14 -37.07 14.93
C LEU A 8 7.14 -35.92 14.98
N ALA A 9 7.07 -35.19 16.10
CA ALA A 9 6.18 -34.03 16.23
C ALA A 9 6.53 -32.91 15.24
N ALA A 10 7.82 -32.62 15.07
CA ALA A 10 8.30 -31.65 14.08
C ALA A 10 7.95 -32.09 12.66
N THR A 11 8.17 -33.35 12.31
CA THR A 11 7.85 -33.89 10.98
C THR A 11 6.34 -33.84 10.71
N ALA A 12 5.52 -34.25 11.68
CA ALA A 12 4.06 -34.19 11.57
C ALA A 12 3.55 -32.74 11.40
N TYR A 13 4.14 -31.79 12.14
CA TYR A 13 3.82 -30.38 11.99
C TYR A 13 4.17 -29.84 10.61
N LEU A 14 5.37 -30.13 10.10
CA LEU A 14 5.79 -29.69 8.76
C LEU A 14 4.91 -30.29 7.66
N PHE A 15 4.53 -31.57 7.80
CA PHE A 15 3.57 -32.22 6.90
C PHE A 15 2.21 -31.52 6.94
N LEU A 16 1.67 -31.25 8.13
CA LEU A 16 0.40 -30.55 8.31
C LEU A 16 0.43 -29.15 7.68
N ALA A 17 1.49 -28.38 7.91
CA ALA A 17 1.66 -27.05 7.33
C ALA A 17 1.67 -27.09 5.80
N SER A 18 2.39 -28.05 5.21
CA SER A 18 2.45 -28.26 3.76
C SER A 18 1.11 -28.71 3.18
N LEU A 19 0.42 -29.65 3.85
CA LEU A 19 -0.88 -30.15 3.44
C LEU A 19 -1.93 -29.04 3.44
N LEU A 20 -2.03 -28.25 4.52
CA LEU A 20 -3.00 -27.17 4.62
C LEU A 20 -2.79 -26.08 3.55
N ARG A 21 -1.55 -25.74 3.23
CA ARG A 21 -1.24 -24.83 2.10
C ARG A 21 -1.69 -25.40 0.78
N THR A 22 -1.36 -26.67 0.53
CA THR A 22 -1.71 -27.34 -0.72
C THR A 22 -3.22 -27.42 -0.90
N LEU A 23 -3.96 -27.76 0.16
CA LEU A 23 -5.42 -27.78 0.18
C LEU A 23 -6.00 -26.38 -0.05
N HIS A 24 -5.46 -25.35 0.61
CA HIS A 24 -5.89 -23.97 0.40
C HIS A 24 -5.74 -23.53 -1.07
N LEU A 25 -4.57 -23.80 -1.68
CA LEU A 25 -4.32 -23.45 -3.08
C LEU A 25 -5.19 -24.24 -4.06
N HIS A 26 -5.44 -25.52 -3.79
CA HIS A 26 -6.37 -26.32 -4.60
C HIS A 26 -7.80 -25.80 -4.50
N ALA A 27 -8.26 -25.45 -3.29
CA ALA A 27 -9.58 -24.87 -3.09
C ALA A 27 -9.72 -23.52 -3.82
N LEU A 28 -8.68 -22.68 -3.77
CA LEU A 28 -8.64 -21.39 -4.47
C LEU A 28 -8.71 -21.57 -5.99
N ARG A 29 -7.89 -22.46 -6.56
CA ARG A 29 -7.91 -22.78 -8.00
C ARG A 29 -9.27 -23.31 -8.43
N LYS A 30 -9.82 -24.28 -7.68
CA LYS A 30 -11.13 -24.88 -7.96
C LYS A 30 -12.25 -23.83 -7.93
N LYS A 31 -12.22 -22.90 -6.96
CA LYS A 31 -13.22 -21.83 -6.83
C LYS A 31 -13.26 -20.93 -8.07
N TYR A 32 -12.11 -20.64 -8.65
CA TYR A 32 -11.99 -19.72 -9.79
C TYR A 32 -11.67 -20.40 -11.13
N THR A 33 -11.89 -21.71 -11.26
CA THR A 33 -11.66 -22.45 -12.51
C THR A 33 -12.44 -21.85 -13.69
N HIS A 34 -13.63 -21.30 -13.45
CA HIS A 34 -14.44 -20.65 -14.48
C HIS A 34 -13.78 -19.40 -15.10
N LEU A 35 -12.82 -18.77 -14.39
CA LEU A 35 -12.04 -17.63 -14.87
C LEU A 35 -10.73 -18.05 -15.54
N ALA A 36 -10.36 -19.34 -15.53
CA ALA A 36 -9.10 -19.81 -16.08
C ALA A 36 -8.94 -19.54 -17.60
N PRO A 37 -9.98 -19.69 -18.45
CA PRO A 37 -9.84 -19.42 -19.88
C PRO A 37 -9.60 -17.95 -20.21
N ASN A 38 -10.26 -17.03 -19.47
CA ASN A 38 -10.07 -15.61 -19.62
C ASN A 38 -10.32 -14.87 -18.29
N PRO A 39 -9.28 -14.65 -17.46
CA PRO A 39 -9.45 -14.03 -16.16
C PRO A 39 -9.86 -12.55 -16.24
N TYR A 40 -9.62 -11.87 -17.37
CA TYR A 40 -10.00 -10.46 -17.55
C TYR A 40 -11.52 -10.24 -17.64
N THR A 41 -12.31 -11.31 -17.70
CA THR A 41 -13.79 -11.25 -17.64
C THR A 41 -14.34 -11.01 -16.24
N MET A 42 -13.49 -11.06 -15.20
CA MET A 42 -13.95 -10.86 -13.82
C MET A 42 -14.43 -9.42 -13.57
N THR A 43 -15.46 -9.27 -12.74
CA THR A 43 -15.91 -7.95 -12.31
C THR A 43 -14.99 -7.37 -11.24
N PRO A 44 -15.01 -6.04 -11.00
CA PRO A 44 -14.27 -5.44 -9.88
C PRO A 44 -14.63 -6.04 -8.51
N GLN A 45 -15.87 -6.48 -8.30
CA GLN A 45 -16.30 -7.11 -7.05
C GLN A 45 -15.71 -8.52 -6.89
N THR A 46 -15.66 -9.30 -7.99
CA THR A 46 -14.96 -10.59 -8.00
C THR A 46 -13.46 -10.39 -7.77
N ALA A 47 -12.86 -9.39 -8.43
CA ALA A 47 -11.46 -9.01 -8.23
C ALA A 47 -11.17 -8.67 -6.77
N HIS A 48 -12.02 -7.86 -6.12
CA HIS A 48 -11.90 -7.52 -4.69
C HIS A 48 -11.96 -8.76 -3.78
N THR A 49 -12.87 -9.70 -4.07
CA THR A 49 -13.01 -10.96 -3.32
C THR A 49 -11.75 -11.83 -3.37
N ILE A 50 -11.00 -11.76 -4.48
CA ILE A 50 -9.71 -12.44 -4.65
C ILE A 50 -8.59 -11.64 -3.98
N LEU A 51 -8.59 -10.33 -4.16
CA LEU A 51 -7.54 -9.42 -3.72
C LEU A 51 -7.51 -9.26 -2.19
N LEU A 52 -8.67 -9.18 -1.52
CA LEU A 52 -8.75 -8.93 -0.08
C LEU A 52 -8.00 -9.99 0.76
N PRO A 53 -8.23 -11.30 0.59
CA PRO A 53 -7.43 -12.32 1.28
C PRO A 53 -5.94 -12.29 0.89
N LEU A 54 -5.62 -11.89 -0.33
CA LEU A 54 -4.24 -11.83 -0.83
C LEU A 54 -3.38 -10.91 0.05
N PHE A 55 -3.81 -9.68 0.28
CA PHE A 55 -3.01 -8.71 1.06
C PHE A 55 -3.35 -8.70 2.56
N THR A 56 -4.42 -9.36 3.02
CA THR A 56 -4.72 -9.44 4.46
C THR A 56 -4.30 -10.75 5.11
N ARG A 57 -4.13 -11.84 4.34
CA ARG A 57 -3.82 -13.18 4.85
C ARG A 57 -2.58 -13.77 4.21
N GLU A 58 -2.48 -13.77 2.88
CA GLU A 58 -1.39 -14.46 2.17
C GLU A 58 -0.08 -13.67 2.25
N PHE A 59 -0.08 -12.43 1.75
CA PHE A 59 1.12 -11.58 1.55
C PHE A 59 1.01 -10.17 2.17
N PRO A 60 0.51 -10.01 3.42
CA PRO A 60 0.33 -8.68 4.00
C PRO A 60 1.62 -7.87 4.13
N PHE A 61 2.74 -8.55 4.42
CA PHE A 61 4.04 -7.89 4.55
C PHE A 61 4.54 -7.37 3.20
N SER A 62 4.68 -8.24 2.19
CA SER A 62 5.23 -7.83 0.89
C SER A 62 4.32 -6.88 0.16
N TYR A 63 3.00 -7.03 0.24
CA TYR A 63 2.08 -6.07 -0.38
C TYR A 63 2.23 -4.67 0.23
N ALA A 64 2.25 -4.56 1.57
CA ALA A 64 2.41 -3.28 2.24
C ALA A 64 3.79 -2.65 1.96
N LEU A 65 4.86 -3.43 2.06
CA LEU A 65 6.22 -2.92 1.85
C LEU A 65 6.46 -2.51 0.39
N SER A 66 6.10 -3.36 -0.57
CA SER A 66 6.23 -3.04 -2.00
C SER A 66 5.45 -1.80 -2.39
N THR A 67 4.26 -1.59 -1.83
CA THR A 67 3.47 -0.36 -2.03
C THR A 67 4.21 0.89 -1.54
N GLN A 68 4.91 0.81 -0.40
CA GLN A 68 5.71 1.95 0.10
C GLN A 68 6.94 2.21 -0.78
N ILE A 69 7.60 1.16 -1.27
CA ILE A 69 8.74 1.29 -2.19
C ILE A 69 8.28 1.83 -3.56
N ALA A 70 7.10 1.42 -4.03
CA ALA A 70 6.46 1.94 -5.23
C ALA A 70 6.25 3.46 -5.14
N LEU A 71 5.79 3.95 -3.98
CA LEU A 71 5.67 5.38 -3.71
C LEU A 71 7.01 6.12 -3.71
N LEU A 72 8.08 5.51 -3.19
CA LEU A 72 9.43 6.07 -3.28
C LEU A 72 9.92 6.13 -4.75
N LYS A 73 9.63 5.10 -5.55
CA LYS A 73 10.01 5.04 -6.96
C LYS A 73 9.31 6.11 -7.80
N SER A 74 8.10 6.52 -7.45
CA SER A 74 7.41 7.60 -8.17
C SER A 74 8.14 8.95 -8.07
N TYR A 75 8.99 9.15 -7.06
CA TYR A 75 9.82 10.35 -6.96
C TYR A 75 10.92 10.43 -8.01
N ALA A 76 11.15 9.38 -8.79
CA ALA A 76 12.04 9.44 -9.94
C ALA A 76 11.36 10.03 -11.20
N ILE A 77 10.09 10.46 -11.09
CA ILE A 77 9.32 11.15 -12.15
C ILE A 77 9.24 12.66 -11.81
N PRO A 78 10.08 13.53 -12.39
CA PRO A 78 10.23 14.91 -11.92
C PRO A 78 9.02 15.84 -12.12
N SER A 79 8.12 15.52 -13.05
CA SER A 79 6.84 16.23 -13.23
C SER A 79 6.02 16.25 -11.93
N GLY A 80 6.03 15.15 -11.17
CA GLY A 80 5.34 15.04 -9.89
C GLY A 80 6.10 15.69 -8.73
N THR A 81 7.43 15.49 -8.65
CA THR A 81 8.21 15.94 -7.47
C THR A 81 8.26 17.46 -7.32
N SER A 82 8.24 18.21 -8.43
CA SER A 82 8.13 19.68 -8.40
C SER A 82 6.88 20.16 -7.65
N LEU A 83 5.74 19.51 -7.87
CA LEU A 83 4.51 19.79 -7.13
C LEU A 83 4.68 19.41 -5.65
N LEU A 84 5.20 18.23 -5.35
CA LEU A 84 5.40 17.76 -3.97
C LEU A 84 6.29 18.72 -3.15
N VAL A 85 7.39 19.18 -3.73
CA VAL A 85 8.28 20.20 -3.13
C VAL A 85 7.51 21.49 -2.85
N SER A 86 6.76 21.99 -3.83
CA SER A 86 6.00 23.25 -3.67
C SER A 86 4.96 23.18 -2.54
N THR A 87 4.35 22.02 -2.31
CA THR A 87 3.37 21.84 -1.23
C THR A 87 4.00 21.68 0.16
N ARG A 88 5.29 21.31 0.22
CA ARG A 88 6.04 21.03 1.47
C ARG A 88 5.49 19.89 2.32
N ARG A 89 4.49 19.13 1.84
CA ARG A 89 3.82 18.08 2.62
C ARG A 89 4.58 16.76 2.67
N LEU A 90 5.42 16.48 1.66
CA LEU A 90 6.28 15.30 1.59
C LEU A 90 7.78 15.62 1.72
N THR A 91 8.13 16.88 1.98
CA THR A 91 9.55 17.31 2.05
C THR A 91 9.94 17.89 3.40
N THR A 92 8.99 18.08 4.32
CA THR A 92 9.26 18.63 5.65
C THR A 92 9.06 17.57 6.74
N PRO A 93 9.96 17.49 7.75
CA PRO A 93 9.85 16.50 8.83
C PRO A 93 8.51 16.54 9.58
N ARG A 94 7.91 17.72 9.71
CA ARG A 94 6.64 17.93 10.42
C ARG A 94 5.43 17.38 9.66
N ALA A 95 5.45 17.41 8.33
CA ALA A 95 4.27 17.06 7.51
C ALA A 95 4.38 15.67 6.88
N VAL A 96 5.60 15.18 6.60
CA VAL A 96 5.84 13.94 5.86
C VAL A 96 5.20 12.73 6.55
N GLY A 97 5.28 12.64 7.89
CA GLY A 97 4.68 11.54 8.65
C GLY A 97 3.16 11.45 8.46
N LYS A 98 2.44 12.55 8.67
CA LYS A 98 0.99 12.61 8.41
C LYS A 98 0.66 12.30 6.95
N ARG A 99 1.35 12.93 6.01
CA ARG A 99 1.06 12.79 4.58
C ARG A 99 1.27 11.35 4.09
N SER A 100 2.28 10.66 4.62
CA SER A 100 2.54 9.24 4.35
C SER A 100 1.51 8.33 4.99
N GLU A 101 1.10 8.59 6.24
CA GLU A 101 0.03 7.84 6.89
C GLU A 101 -1.32 8.04 6.17
N ASP A 102 -1.65 9.27 5.76
CA ASP A 102 -2.86 9.56 4.97
C ASP A 102 -2.88 8.75 3.66
N THR A 103 -1.75 8.67 2.93
CA THR A 103 -1.65 7.82 1.72
C THR A 103 -1.94 6.37 2.05
N GLY A 104 -1.31 5.83 3.09
CA GLY A 104 -1.51 4.45 3.52
C GLY A 104 -2.96 4.16 3.92
N ILE A 105 -3.64 5.13 4.53
CA ILE A 105 -5.05 5.01 4.91
C ILE A 105 -5.97 5.07 3.70
N PHE A 106 -5.76 5.98 2.75
CA PHE A 106 -6.52 6.00 1.49
C PHE A 106 -6.42 4.64 0.81
N ILE A 107 -5.21 4.12 0.61
CA ILE A 107 -5.00 2.81 -0.02
C ILE A 107 -5.68 1.72 0.80
N SER A 108 -5.51 1.72 2.13
CA SER A 108 -6.14 0.72 2.98
C SER A 108 -7.67 0.76 2.89
N GLU A 109 -8.30 1.93 2.88
CA GLU A 109 -9.75 2.05 2.70
C GLU A 109 -10.19 1.44 1.37
N LEU A 110 -9.60 1.90 0.26
CA LEU A 110 -9.96 1.42 -1.08
C LEU A 110 -9.81 -0.10 -1.19
N LEU A 111 -8.78 -0.68 -0.58
CA LEU A 111 -8.52 -2.12 -0.67
C LEU A 111 -9.29 -2.94 0.36
N THR A 112 -9.44 -2.49 1.60
CA THR A 112 -10.03 -3.29 2.69
C THR A 112 -11.54 -3.13 2.82
N SER A 113 -12.07 -1.92 2.68
CA SER A 113 -13.51 -1.67 2.82
C SER A 113 -14.29 -1.92 1.53
N SER A 114 -13.61 -2.04 0.38
CA SER A 114 -14.15 -2.06 -0.99
C SER A 114 -14.47 -0.67 -1.52
N ILE A 115 -14.11 -0.41 -2.79
CA ILE A 115 -14.43 0.82 -3.54
C ILE A 115 -15.93 1.03 -3.77
N ASP A 116 -16.75 0.01 -3.52
CA ASP A 116 -18.22 0.08 -3.60
C ASP A 116 -18.89 0.26 -2.23
N SER A 117 -18.13 0.22 -1.14
CA SER A 117 -18.66 0.49 0.21
C SER A 117 -18.80 1.99 0.46
N ASP A 118 -19.65 2.38 1.42
CA ASP A 118 -19.76 3.77 1.86
C ASP A 118 -18.40 4.39 2.24
N ARG A 119 -17.55 3.63 2.94
CA ARG A 119 -16.20 4.07 3.32
C ARG A 119 -15.28 4.24 2.11
N GLY A 120 -15.25 3.26 1.22
CA GLY A 120 -14.42 3.31 0.02
C GLY A 120 -14.84 4.41 -0.96
N LEU A 121 -16.14 4.61 -1.15
CA LEU A 121 -16.70 5.68 -1.99
C LEU A 121 -16.31 7.06 -1.44
N LYS A 122 -16.44 7.29 -0.13
CA LYS A 122 -16.02 8.54 0.52
C LYS A 122 -14.51 8.74 0.46
N ALA A 123 -13.72 7.70 0.69
CA ALA A 123 -12.26 7.76 0.59
C ALA A 123 -11.81 8.10 -0.84
N LEU A 124 -12.37 7.43 -1.86
CA LEU A 124 -12.06 7.68 -3.27
C LEU A 124 -12.46 9.08 -3.70
N SER A 125 -13.67 9.51 -3.30
CA SER A 125 -14.17 10.86 -3.56
C SER A 125 -13.31 11.93 -2.91
N LYS A 126 -12.85 11.69 -1.68
CA LYS A 126 -11.92 12.59 -0.99
C LYS A 126 -10.56 12.66 -1.68
N MET A 127 -10.02 11.53 -2.12
CA MET A 127 -8.78 11.49 -2.89
C MET A 127 -8.91 12.26 -4.20
N ASN A 128 -10.00 12.03 -4.95
CA ASN A 128 -10.29 12.75 -6.19
C ASN A 128 -10.43 14.26 -5.95
N TRP A 129 -11.14 14.67 -4.90
CA TRP A 129 -11.28 16.08 -4.55
C TRP A 129 -9.92 16.73 -4.28
N ILE A 130 -9.02 16.06 -3.55
CA ILE A 130 -7.66 16.54 -3.29
C ILE A 130 -6.88 16.68 -4.60
N HIS A 131 -6.93 15.68 -5.49
CA HIS A 131 -6.23 15.71 -6.77
C HIS A 131 -6.74 16.86 -7.66
N ARG A 132 -8.05 17.11 -7.70
CA ARG A 132 -8.67 18.22 -8.45
C ARG A 132 -8.16 19.60 -8.01
N GLN A 133 -7.74 19.77 -6.75
CA GLN A 133 -7.18 21.05 -6.27
C GLN A 133 -5.89 21.46 -6.99
N TYR A 134 -5.22 20.50 -7.64
CA TYR A 134 -3.97 20.73 -8.37
C TYR A 134 -4.16 20.75 -9.89
N GLY A 135 -5.35 20.44 -10.40
CA GLY A 135 -5.71 20.51 -11.81
C GLY A 135 -4.68 19.86 -12.73
N ASN A 136 -4.28 20.59 -13.77
CA ASN A 136 -3.33 20.13 -14.78
C ASN A 136 -1.89 19.93 -14.27
N ARG A 137 -1.58 20.30 -13.02
CA ARG A 137 -0.27 20.04 -12.40
C ARG A 137 -0.08 18.57 -12.05
N ILE A 138 -1.16 17.79 -11.97
CA ILE A 138 -1.14 16.32 -11.91
C ILE A 138 -1.56 15.83 -13.29
N ARG A 139 -0.60 15.35 -14.10
CA ARG A 139 -0.87 14.93 -15.47
C ARG A 139 -1.53 13.55 -15.48
N ASN A 140 -2.35 13.29 -16.50
CA ASN A 140 -2.98 11.97 -16.69
C ASN A 140 -1.93 10.84 -16.70
N ASP A 141 -0.84 11.02 -17.44
CA ASP A 141 0.20 9.99 -17.58
C ASP A 141 0.96 9.77 -16.25
N ASP A 142 1.19 10.82 -15.45
CA ASP A 142 1.77 10.68 -14.11
C ASP A 142 0.84 9.81 -13.20
N MET A 143 -0.48 9.96 -13.35
CA MET A 143 -1.46 9.14 -12.64
C MET A 143 -1.46 7.68 -13.13
N ILE A 144 -1.38 7.44 -14.45
CA ILE A 144 -1.30 6.08 -15.00
C ILE A 144 0.02 5.40 -14.60
N HIS A 145 1.13 6.14 -14.54
CA HIS A 145 2.39 5.61 -14.03
C HIS A 145 2.30 5.25 -12.55
N THR A 146 1.70 6.12 -11.74
CA THR A 146 1.46 5.82 -10.31
C THR A 146 0.56 4.59 -10.13
N LEU A 147 -0.49 4.45 -10.96
CA LEU A 147 -1.31 3.25 -11.03
C LEU A 147 -0.49 2.00 -11.39
N ALA A 148 0.37 2.12 -12.42
CA ALA A 148 1.25 1.03 -12.84
C ALA A 148 2.16 0.58 -11.70
N LEU A 149 2.70 1.51 -10.91
CA LEU A 149 3.50 1.19 -9.73
C LEU A 149 2.68 0.41 -8.67
N PHE A 150 1.42 0.76 -8.42
CA PHE A 150 0.56 0.02 -7.49
C PHE A 150 0.16 -1.38 -7.97
N VAL A 151 0.30 -1.68 -9.25
CA VAL A 151 0.07 -3.01 -9.81
C VAL A 151 1.38 -3.79 -9.94
N LEU A 152 2.34 -3.26 -10.68
CA LEU A 152 3.55 -3.96 -11.11
C LEU A 152 4.54 -4.20 -9.96
N GLU A 153 4.69 -3.26 -9.02
CA GLU A 153 5.61 -3.45 -7.90
C GLU A 153 5.14 -4.57 -6.94
N PRO A 154 3.87 -4.62 -6.49
CA PRO A 154 3.41 -5.77 -5.71
C PRO A 154 3.54 -7.11 -6.44
N LEU A 155 3.26 -7.17 -7.76
CA LEU A 155 3.46 -8.39 -8.54
C LEU A 155 4.92 -8.85 -8.49
N ARG A 156 5.86 -7.94 -8.81
CA ARG A 156 7.30 -8.22 -8.82
C ARG A 156 7.81 -8.66 -7.44
N TRP A 157 7.38 -7.96 -6.39
CA TRP A 157 7.81 -8.24 -5.02
C TRP A 157 7.30 -9.57 -4.50
N ILE A 158 6.02 -9.89 -4.73
CA ILE A 158 5.45 -11.17 -4.28
C ILE A 158 6.13 -12.33 -5.01
N ASP A 159 6.31 -12.23 -6.34
CA ASP A 159 6.97 -13.30 -7.09
C ASP A 159 8.43 -13.52 -6.67
N ARG A 160 9.15 -12.46 -6.25
CA ARG A 160 10.57 -12.56 -5.85
C ARG A 160 10.77 -12.94 -4.39
N PHE A 161 9.98 -12.38 -3.46
CA PHE A 161 10.26 -12.36 -2.03
C PHE A 161 9.18 -13.02 -1.18
N GLU A 162 8.18 -13.69 -1.76
CA GLU A 162 7.20 -14.49 -1.01
C GLU A 162 7.35 -16.00 -1.25
N TRP A 163 6.71 -16.76 -0.38
CA TRP A 163 6.84 -18.22 -0.35
C TRP A 163 6.26 -18.95 -1.57
N ARG A 164 5.48 -18.25 -2.40
CA ARG A 164 4.96 -18.70 -3.70
C ARG A 164 4.74 -17.50 -4.62
N PRO A 165 4.75 -17.69 -5.95
CA PRO A 165 4.28 -16.69 -6.90
C PRO A 165 2.75 -16.55 -6.83
N LEU A 166 2.27 -15.46 -7.44
CA LEU A 166 0.83 -15.24 -7.63
C LEU A 166 0.26 -16.18 -8.70
N LEU A 167 -0.94 -16.68 -8.45
CA LEU A 167 -1.74 -17.34 -9.49
C LEU A 167 -2.19 -16.32 -10.52
N GLN A 168 -2.34 -16.73 -11.79
CA GLN A 168 -2.79 -15.83 -12.86
C GLN A 168 -4.08 -15.07 -12.51
N VAL A 169 -5.04 -15.74 -11.87
CA VAL A 169 -6.29 -15.11 -11.43
C VAL A 169 -6.07 -14.05 -10.34
N GLU A 170 -5.09 -14.23 -9.44
CA GLU A 170 -4.73 -13.25 -8.42
C GLU A 170 -4.05 -12.03 -9.06
N ARG A 171 -3.16 -12.24 -10.05
CA ARG A 171 -2.52 -11.16 -10.80
C ARG A 171 -3.54 -10.28 -11.51
N VAL A 172 -4.47 -10.90 -12.23
CA VAL A 172 -5.51 -10.18 -12.98
C VAL A 172 -6.51 -9.52 -12.04
N ALA A 173 -6.84 -10.14 -10.90
CA ALA A 173 -7.69 -9.49 -9.89
C ALA A 173 -7.06 -8.20 -9.36
N LEU A 174 -5.76 -8.19 -9.05
CA LEU A 174 -5.06 -6.97 -8.65
C LEU A 174 -5.20 -5.87 -9.71
N PHE A 175 -4.93 -6.21 -10.97
CA PHE A 175 -5.01 -5.26 -12.08
C PHE A 175 -6.43 -4.76 -12.34
N VAL A 176 -7.43 -5.65 -12.43
CA VAL A 176 -8.83 -5.28 -12.69
C VAL A 176 -9.34 -4.33 -11.60
N TYR A 177 -9.01 -4.61 -10.34
CA TYR A 177 -9.42 -3.76 -9.23
C TYR A 177 -8.79 -2.36 -9.28
N TRP A 178 -7.47 -2.28 -9.48
CA TRP A 178 -6.77 -1.01 -9.62
C TRP A 178 -7.19 -0.24 -10.87
N ARG A 179 -7.47 -0.94 -11.98
CA ARG A 179 -8.00 -0.33 -13.19
C ARG A 179 -9.36 0.30 -12.95
N GLU A 180 -10.25 -0.35 -12.19
CA GLU A 180 -11.53 0.27 -11.82
C GLU A 180 -11.34 1.53 -10.96
N ILE A 181 -10.38 1.52 -10.03
CA ILE A 181 -9.99 2.74 -9.30
C ILE A 181 -9.54 3.82 -10.29
N ALA A 182 -8.67 3.49 -11.24
CA ALA A 182 -8.20 4.43 -12.25
C ALA A 182 -9.34 5.06 -13.07
N MET A 183 -10.31 4.25 -13.51
CA MET A 183 -11.49 4.74 -14.21
C MET A 183 -12.26 5.73 -13.33
N ARG A 184 -12.49 5.38 -12.06
CA ARG A 184 -13.17 6.26 -11.08
C ARG A 184 -12.33 7.45 -10.62
N MET A 185 -11.04 7.49 -10.91
CA MET A 185 -10.20 8.67 -10.71
C MET A 185 -10.21 9.61 -11.93
N GLY A 186 -10.89 9.23 -13.01
CA GLY A 186 -10.93 10.03 -14.23
C GLY A 186 -9.74 9.83 -15.16
N MET A 187 -8.95 8.76 -14.98
CA MET A 187 -7.81 8.48 -15.84
C MET A 187 -8.29 8.01 -17.23
N VAL A 188 -7.70 8.59 -18.28
CA VAL A 188 -8.06 8.29 -19.68
C VAL A 188 -6.91 7.56 -20.35
N GLY A 189 -7.22 6.52 -21.14
CA GLY A 189 -6.21 5.74 -21.85
C GLY A 189 -5.50 4.68 -21.00
N VAL A 190 -6.10 4.29 -19.85
CA VAL A 190 -5.55 3.21 -19.02
C VAL A 190 -5.50 1.89 -19.81
N PRO A 191 -4.32 1.23 -19.88
CA PRO A 191 -4.15 -0.07 -20.52
C PRO A 191 -5.21 -1.11 -20.11
N ARG A 192 -5.50 -2.07 -21.00
CA ARG A 192 -6.57 -3.07 -20.78
C ARG A 192 -6.05 -4.39 -20.21
N THR A 193 -4.75 -4.62 -20.27
CA THR A 193 -4.09 -5.80 -19.71
C THR A 193 -2.86 -5.45 -18.88
N ILE A 194 -2.39 -6.39 -18.05
CA ILE A 194 -1.15 -6.23 -17.27
C ILE A 194 0.05 -6.06 -18.20
N ASP A 195 0.09 -6.79 -19.31
CA ASP A 195 1.21 -6.74 -20.26
C ASP A 195 1.25 -5.40 -20.98
N GLU A 196 0.09 -4.89 -21.44
CA GLU A 196 -0.02 -3.53 -21.98
C GLU A 196 0.39 -2.47 -20.95
N LEU A 197 0.01 -2.63 -19.68
CA LEU A 197 0.42 -1.73 -18.61
C LEU A 197 1.94 -1.76 -18.39
N GLY A 198 2.56 -2.93 -18.45
CA GLY A 198 4.01 -3.11 -18.35
C GLY A 198 4.75 -2.43 -19.50
N MET A 199 4.30 -2.63 -20.74
CA MET A 199 4.88 -1.97 -21.92
C MET A 199 4.73 -0.46 -21.85
N TRP A 200 3.53 0.02 -21.52
CA TRP A 200 3.25 1.46 -21.37
C TRP A 200 4.13 2.07 -20.28
N ALA A 201 4.25 1.42 -19.12
CA ALA A 201 5.07 1.92 -18.02
C ALA A 201 6.56 1.95 -18.39
N ALA A 202 7.07 0.94 -19.09
CA ALA A 202 8.46 0.91 -19.53
C ALA A 202 8.77 2.04 -20.53
N GLU A 203 7.85 2.31 -21.47
CA GLU A 203 7.97 3.42 -22.40
C GLU A 203 7.92 4.77 -21.69
N PHE A 204 6.94 4.96 -20.80
CA PHE A 204 6.81 6.19 -20.02
C PHE A 204 8.07 6.44 -19.16
N GLU A 205 8.58 5.42 -18.47
CA GLU A 205 9.78 5.52 -17.63
C GLU A 205 11.02 5.84 -18.44
N ARG A 206 11.17 5.29 -19.67
CA ARG A 206 12.30 5.63 -20.55
C ARG A 206 12.41 7.12 -20.81
N ASP A 207 11.27 7.79 -20.98
CA ASP A 207 11.23 9.17 -21.43
C ASP A 207 11.06 10.18 -20.27
N HIS A 208 10.56 9.73 -19.10
CA HIS A 208 10.18 10.61 -17.98
C HIS A 208 10.87 10.28 -16.65
N MET A 209 11.57 9.15 -16.52
CA MET A 209 12.27 8.78 -15.29
C MET A 209 13.73 9.23 -15.34
N TYR A 210 14.04 10.34 -14.67
CA TYR A 210 15.38 10.91 -14.65
C TYR A 210 15.66 11.66 -13.33
N PHE A 211 16.94 11.90 -13.06
CA PHE A 211 17.36 12.68 -11.90
C PHE A 211 16.93 14.15 -12.05
N ALA A 212 16.33 14.70 -11.01
CA ALA A 212 16.09 16.13 -10.85
C ALA A 212 16.32 16.55 -9.40
N GLU A 213 16.74 17.79 -9.18
CA GLU A 213 16.98 18.33 -7.83
C GLU A 213 15.73 18.25 -6.93
N SER A 214 14.53 18.33 -7.51
CA SER A 214 13.26 18.19 -6.80
C SER A 214 12.99 16.77 -6.25
N ASN A 215 13.67 15.75 -6.77
CA ASN A 215 13.51 14.36 -6.34
C ASN A 215 14.13 14.14 -4.94
N VAL A 216 15.31 14.72 -4.73
CA VAL A 216 16.13 14.55 -3.52
C VAL A 216 15.36 14.88 -2.23
N PRO A 217 14.73 16.06 -2.06
CA PRO A 217 14.03 16.38 -0.81
C PRO A 217 12.83 15.46 -0.54
N CYS A 218 12.17 14.92 -1.58
CA CYS A 218 11.06 13.99 -1.40
C CYS A 218 11.55 12.61 -0.93
N ALA A 219 12.60 12.10 -1.59
CA ALA A 219 13.24 10.85 -1.24
C ALA A 219 13.87 10.93 0.16
N GLU A 220 14.61 11.99 0.46
CA GLU A 220 15.29 12.21 1.72
C GLU A 220 14.30 12.24 2.90
N ALA A 221 13.24 13.04 2.80
CA ALA A 221 12.24 13.14 3.86
C ALA A 221 11.53 11.79 4.10
N THR A 222 11.30 11.01 3.04
CA THR A 222 10.66 9.69 3.16
C THR A 222 11.62 8.65 3.72
N VAL A 223 12.88 8.61 3.27
CA VAL A 223 13.91 7.71 3.83
C VAL A 223 14.15 8.03 5.31
N GLU A 224 14.24 9.31 5.68
CA GLU A 224 14.37 9.72 7.07
C GLU A 224 13.16 9.26 7.90
N LEU A 225 11.95 9.28 7.32
CA LEU A 225 10.74 8.80 8.00
C LEU A 225 10.83 7.30 8.38
N PHE A 226 11.48 6.46 7.57
CA PHE A 226 11.70 5.05 7.89
C PHE A 226 12.68 4.85 9.05
N VAL A 227 13.69 5.72 9.18
CA VAL A 227 14.82 5.49 10.11
C VAL A 227 14.76 6.35 11.37
N ARG A 228 13.93 7.40 11.41
CA ARG A 228 13.90 8.37 12.51
C ARG A 228 13.64 7.77 13.91
N ALA A 229 12.98 6.61 13.95
CA ALA A 229 12.71 5.90 15.21
C ALA A 229 13.93 5.10 15.72
N LEU A 230 15.00 5.00 14.93
CA LEU A 230 16.24 4.32 15.32
C LEU A 230 17.11 5.24 16.19
N PRO A 231 17.64 4.73 17.32
CA PRO A 231 18.45 5.53 18.22
C PRO A 231 19.87 5.77 17.65
N GLY A 232 20.40 6.97 17.82
CA GLY A 232 21.77 7.32 17.41
C GLY A 232 21.99 7.46 15.90
N SER A 233 23.04 8.17 15.52
CA SER A 233 23.39 8.44 14.11
C SER A 233 23.85 7.19 13.36
N TRP A 234 24.56 6.28 14.04
CA TRP A 234 25.09 5.07 13.43
C TRP A 234 23.98 4.10 12.97
N LEU A 235 22.99 3.80 13.83
CA LEU A 235 21.86 2.95 13.45
C LEU A 235 20.97 3.61 12.40
N ARG A 236 20.79 4.93 12.45
CA ARG A 236 20.10 5.66 11.38
C ARG A 236 20.85 5.54 10.05
N GLY A 237 22.16 5.74 10.04
CA GLY A 237 22.99 5.56 8.84
C GLY A 237 22.86 4.16 8.24
N PHE A 238 23.00 3.12 9.07
CA PHE A 238 22.80 1.74 8.62
C PHE A 238 21.36 1.48 8.14
N GLY A 239 20.36 1.98 8.86
CA GLY A 239 18.95 1.88 8.46
C GLY A 239 18.68 2.54 7.10
N ARG A 240 19.36 3.63 6.77
CA ARG A 240 19.24 4.28 5.45
C ARG A 240 19.77 3.39 4.34
N TRP A 241 20.88 2.69 4.55
CA TRP A 241 21.35 1.66 3.61
C TRP A 241 20.34 0.53 3.45
N VAL A 242 19.70 0.08 4.54
CA VAL A 242 18.67 -0.97 4.47
C VAL A 242 17.47 -0.51 3.65
N VAL A 243 16.96 0.71 3.86
CA VAL A 243 15.81 1.25 3.12
C VAL A 243 16.15 1.44 1.64
N THR A 244 17.30 2.05 1.34
CA THR A 244 17.74 2.30 -0.05
C THR A 244 18.06 1.00 -0.79
N ALA A 245 18.51 -0.05 -0.09
CA ALA A 245 18.69 -1.38 -0.68
C ALA A 245 17.39 -2.01 -1.19
N LEU A 246 16.23 -1.63 -0.65
CA LEU A 246 14.92 -2.09 -1.14
C LEU A 246 14.47 -1.40 -2.43
N ILE A 247 15.08 -0.26 -2.77
CA ILE A 247 14.83 0.48 -4.00
C ILE A 247 15.65 -0.19 -5.12
N GLU A 248 15.07 -0.30 -6.33
CA GLU A 248 15.78 -0.82 -7.51
C GLU A 248 17.06 -0.03 -7.79
N GLU A 249 18.14 -0.74 -8.10
CA GLU A 249 19.47 -0.17 -8.35
C GLU A 249 19.43 0.97 -9.38
N ARG A 250 18.70 0.79 -10.49
CA ARG A 250 18.53 1.82 -11.55
C ARG A 250 17.84 3.10 -11.07
N VAL A 251 17.05 3.04 -9.99
CA VAL A 251 16.22 4.15 -9.50
C VAL A 251 16.96 4.95 -8.42
N ARG A 252 17.81 4.32 -7.61
CA ARG A 252 18.58 4.96 -6.53
C ARG A 252 19.30 6.25 -6.95
N PRO A 253 20.10 6.28 -8.04
CA PRO A 253 20.78 7.52 -8.44
C PRO A 253 19.81 8.61 -8.87
N LEU A 254 18.64 8.25 -9.42
CA LEU A 254 17.61 9.20 -9.87
C LEU A 254 16.90 9.90 -8.71
N LEU A 255 16.90 9.26 -7.53
CA LEU A 255 16.38 9.83 -6.29
C LEU A 255 17.43 10.67 -5.53
N GLY A 256 18.70 10.60 -5.92
CA GLY A 256 19.80 11.21 -5.19
C GLY A 256 20.01 10.64 -3.79
N VAL A 257 19.58 9.39 -3.55
CA VAL A 257 19.84 8.69 -2.30
C VAL A 257 21.24 8.10 -2.30
N GLN A 258 21.83 7.93 -1.12
CA GLN A 258 23.13 7.30 -0.98
C GLN A 258 23.05 5.83 -1.41
N GLU A 259 23.97 5.42 -2.28
CA GLU A 259 24.07 4.03 -2.72
C GLU A 259 24.48 3.12 -1.55
N PRO A 260 23.69 2.07 -1.21
CA PRO A 260 24.07 1.11 -0.20
C PRO A 260 25.22 0.23 -0.70
N PRO A 261 26.14 -0.19 0.18
CA PRO A 261 27.13 -1.20 -0.20
C PRO A 261 26.47 -2.48 -0.72
N VAL A 262 27.05 -3.11 -1.75
CA VAL A 262 26.51 -4.32 -2.40
C VAL A 262 26.22 -5.44 -1.40
N TRP A 263 27.05 -5.60 -0.38
CA TRP A 263 26.83 -6.61 0.67
C TRP A 263 25.55 -6.33 1.48
N VAL A 264 25.18 -5.06 1.71
CA VAL A 264 23.94 -4.70 2.40
C VAL A 264 22.75 -5.13 1.55
N VAL A 265 22.79 -4.87 0.24
CA VAL A 265 21.75 -5.31 -0.70
C VAL A 265 21.59 -6.83 -0.63
N LYS A 266 22.68 -7.59 -0.70
CA LYS A 266 22.63 -9.05 -0.64
C LYS A 266 22.15 -9.59 0.70
N VAL A 267 22.50 -8.94 1.81
CA VAL A 267 21.97 -9.31 3.14
C VAL A 267 20.47 -9.03 3.22
N VAL A 268 20.00 -7.87 2.73
CA VAL A 268 18.57 -7.53 2.74
C VAL A 268 17.77 -8.50 1.88
N GLU A 269 18.23 -8.79 0.66
CA GLU A 269 17.62 -9.81 -0.21
C GLU A 269 17.61 -11.18 0.47
N GLY A 270 18.74 -11.59 1.06
CA GLY A 270 18.86 -12.86 1.77
C GLY A 270 17.93 -12.97 2.98
N VAL A 271 17.73 -11.90 3.74
CA VAL A 271 16.78 -11.86 4.86
C VAL A 271 15.34 -12.03 4.35
N LEU A 272 14.98 -11.40 3.23
CA LEU A 272 13.67 -11.56 2.62
C LEU A 272 13.45 -12.99 2.08
N ASP A 273 14.46 -13.58 1.47
CA ASP A 273 14.44 -14.97 0.98
C ASP A 273 14.31 -15.98 2.14
N VAL A 274 15.09 -15.80 3.21
CA VAL A 274 14.98 -16.61 4.43
C VAL A 274 13.61 -16.44 5.07
N ARG A 275 13.07 -15.22 5.15
CA ARG A 275 11.72 -14.97 5.65
C ARG A 275 10.67 -15.70 4.83
N ALA A 276 10.76 -15.66 3.50
CA ALA A 276 9.85 -16.39 2.61
C ALA A 276 9.91 -17.90 2.87
N TRP A 277 11.11 -18.46 3.01
CA TRP A 277 11.30 -19.86 3.35
C TRP A 277 10.73 -20.23 4.73
N VAL A 278 10.99 -19.41 5.76
CA VAL A 278 10.44 -19.59 7.12
C VAL A 278 8.92 -19.59 7.08
N VAL A 279 8.31 -18.63 6.38
CA VAL A 279 6.85 -18.58 6.22
C VAL A 279 6.35 -19.84 5.50
N ARG A 280 7.04 -20.29 4.45
CA ARG A 280 6.67 -21.50 3.70
C ARG A 280 6.66 -22.76 4.53
N VAL A 281 7.68 -22.94 5.38
CA VAL A 281 7.97 -24.22 6.05
C VAL A 281 7.42 -24.24 7.47
N LEU A 282 7.61 -23.16 8.23
CA LEU A 282 7.38 -23.16 9.67
C LEU A 282 6.03 -22.57 10.09
N PHE A 283 5.36 -21.77 9.27
CA PHE A 283 4.09 -21.16 9.69
C PHE A 283 2.91 -21.96 9.15
N LEU A 284 1.75 -21.89 9.81
CA LEU A 284 0.48 -22.38 9.24
C LEU A 284 -0.16 -21.27 8.38
N PRO A 285 -1.05 -21.60 7.43
CA PRO A 285 -1.86 -20.59 6.73
C PRO A 285 -2.61 -19.68 7.70
N ARG A 286 -2.75 -18.39 7.38
CA ARG A 286 -3.46 -17.44 8.25
C ARG A 286 -4.97 -17.59 8.07
N TRP A 287 -5.67 -18.02 9.12
CA TRP A 287 -7.15 -18.05 9.14
C TRP A 287 -7.77 -16.68 9.40
N LYS A 288 -7.09 -15.84 10.19
CA LYS A 288 -7.52 -14.48 10.50
C LYS A 288 -6.77 -13.47 9.63
N ALA A 289 -7.51 -12.51 9.09
CA ALA A 289 -6.95 -11.37 8.37
C ALA A 289 -6.20 -10.44 9.34
N VAL A 290 -5.11 -9.85 8.87
CA VAL A 290 -4.49 -8.70 9.53
C VAL A 290 -5.49 -7.53 9.51
N PRO A 291 -5.68 -6.81 10.62
CA PRO A 291 -6.68 -5.74 10.73
C PRO A 291 -6.23 -4.44 10.03
N ALA A 292 -6.03 -4.50 8.71
CA ALA A 292 -5.54 -3.38 7.91
C ALA A 292 -6.55 -2.22 7.81
N GLY A 293 -7.86 -2.51 7.86
CA GLY A 293 -8.95 -1.54 7.69
C GLY A 293 -9.35 -0.77 8.95
N GLY A 294 -8.71 -1.02 10.10
CA GLY A 294 -9.09 -0.42 11.37
C GLY A 294 -10.46 -0.85 11.91
N VAL A 295 -10.83 -0.32 13.07
CA VAL A 295 -12.05 -0.64 13.79
C VAL A 295 -12.98 0.58 13.78
N VAL A 296 -14.23 0.37 13.42
CA VAL A 296 -15.27 1.41 13.43
C VAL A 296 -15.82 1.55 14.85
N ASP A 297 -15.78 2.76 15.40
CA ASP A 297 -16.45 3.11 16.65
C ASP A 297 -17.97 3.23 16.40
N GLY A 298 -18.75 2.35 17.01
CA GLY A 298 -20.19 2.27 16.79
C GLY A 298 -20.99 3.50 17.27
N LYS A 299 -20.42 4.37 18.11
CA LYS A 299 -21.09 5.60 18.58
C LYS A 299 -20.81 6.78 17.66
N THR A 300 -19.58 6.89 17.20
CA THR A 300 -19.11 8.07 16.44
C THR A 300 -19.01 7.83 14.94
N GLY A 301 -19.03 6.59 14.50
CA GLY A 301 -18.75 6.19 13.11
C GLY A 301 -17.29 6.34 12.69
N ARG A 302 -16.41 6.86 13.57
CA ARG A 302 -14.99 7.08 13.27
C ARG A 302 -14.24 5.76 13.24
N VAL A 303 -13.27 5.68 12.34
CA VAL A 303 -12.36 4.55 12.21
C VAL A 303 -11.11 4.82 13.03
N ARG A 304 -10.75 3.89 13.92
CA ARG A 304 -9.46 3.89 14.64
C ARG A 304 -8.57 2.79 14.10
N ARG A 305 -7.30 3.12 13.91
CA ARG A 305 -6.30 2.15 13.45
C ARG A 305 -5.69 1.41 14.62
N GLU A 306 -5.38 0.14 14.39
CA GLU A 306 -4.64 -0.68 15.34
C GLU A 306 -3.14 -0.73 15.01
N LEU A 307 -2.80 -0.50 13.74
CA LEU A 307 -1.44 -0.55 13.19
C LEU A 307 -1.14 0.74 12.42
N TYR A 308 0.11 1.20 12.53
CA TYR A 308 0.64 2.36 11.79
C TYR A 308 2.07 2.07 11.32
N ALA A 309 2.51 2.77 10.28
CA ALA A 309 3.81 2.53 9.66
C ALA A 309 4.91 3.37 10.33
N PHE A 310 4.67 4.67 10.41
CA PHE A 310 5.66 5.68 10.79
C PHE A 310 5.25 6.46 12.03
N GLU A 311 3.98 6.82 12.13
CA GLU A 311 3.48 7.80 13.10
C GLU A 311 2.04 7.43 13.51
N PRO A 312 1.64 7.58 14.78
CA PRO A 312 0.38 7.04 15.30
C PRO A 312 -0.86 7.87 14.93
N TRP A 313 -0.90 8.42 13.71
CA TRP A 313 -2.08 9.14 13.21
C TRP A 313 -3.30 8.22 13.17
N TYR A 314 -4.37 8.68 13.81
CA TYR A 314 -5.66 7.99 13.90
C TYR A 314 -5.65 6.68 14.69
N VAL A 315 -4.67 6.50 15.57
CA VAL A 315 -4.56 5.32 16.44
C VAL A 315 -5.21 5.63 17.79
N GLY A 316 -6.07 4.73 18.24
CA GLY A 316 -6.76 4.89 19.53
C GLY A 316 -5.80 4.93 20.71
N GLU A 317 -6.09 5.79 21.69
CA GLU A 317 -5.37 5.79 22.96
C GLU A 317 -5.74 4.56 23.80
N SER A 318 -4.72 3.79 24.18
CA SER A 318 -4.85 2.77 25.22
C SER A 318 -4.18 3.28 26.49
N TRP A 319 -4.96 3.92 27.36
CA TRP A 319 -4.45 4.67 28.53
C TRP A 319 -3.47 3.85 29.39
N TRP A 320 -3.78 2.59 29.69
CA TRP A 320 -2.93 1.74 30.52
C TRP A 320 -1.64 1.29 29.80
N LEU A 321 -1.72 0.92 28.51
CA LEU A 321 -0.55 0.53 27.70
C LEU A 321 0.39 1.70 27.45
N ASN A 322 -0.15 2.90 27.19
CA ASN A 322 0.64 4.09 26.97
C ASN A 322 1.32 4.55 28.27
N THR A 323 0.63 4.43 29.41
CA THR A 323 1.20 4.73 30.73
C THR A 323 2.31 3.73 31.10
N LEU A 324 2.09 2.42 30.86
CA LEU A 324 3.10 1.40 31.11
C LEU A 324 4.32 1.55 30.18
N LYS A 325 4.12 1.85 28.90
CA LYS A 325 5.21 2.12 27.94
C LYS A 325 6.05 3.34 28.33
N ARG A 326 5.40 4.38 28.87
CA ARG A 326 6.07 5.57 29.42
C ARG A 326 6.87 5.25 30.69
N TRP A 327 6.29 4.47 31.60
CA TRP A 327 6.89 4.12 32.88
C TRP A 327 8.02 3.09 32.76
N ALA A 328 7.85 2.07 31.92
CA ALA A 328 8.73 0.90 31.90
C ALA A 328 10.05 1.14 31.14
N GLY A 329 10.24 2.30 30.50
CA GLY A 329 11.46 2.60 29.74
C GLY A 329 11.85 1.49 28.77
N LEU A 330 10.87 0.70 28.28
CA LEU A 330 11.12 -0.53 27.55
C LEU A 330 11.83 -0.18 26.24
N GLY A 331 13.13 -0.45 26.20
CA GLY A 331 14.11 0.04 25.21
C GLY A 331 13.84 -0.29 23.74
N LEU A 332 12.75 -0.98 23.41
CA LEU A 332 12.24 -1.12 22.03
C LEU A 332 11.36 0.06 21.56
N TRP A 333 10.91 0.93 22.48
CA TRP A 333 10.02 2.06 22.19
C TRP A 333 10.72 3.43 22.29
N MET A 334 12.06 3.47 22.26
CA MET A 334 12.83 4.71 22.28
C MET A 334 12.79 5.42 20.92
N GLY A 335 11.76 6.26 20.71
CA GLY A 335 11.73 7.22 19.60
C GLY A 335 10.45 7.23 18.76
N LYS A 336 9.54 6.25 18.94
CA LYS A 336 8.23 6.30 18.26
C LYS A 336 7.26 7.21 19.04
N PRO A 337 6.58 8.16 18.37
CA PRO A 337 5.55 8.94 19.03
C PRO A 337 4.42 8.04 19.55
N LEU A 338 3.89 8.35 20.72
CA LEU A 338 2.71 7.68 21.29
C LEU A 338 1.44 8.27 20.68
N PRO A 339 0.35 7.49 20.54
CA PRO A 339 -0.96 8.04 20.19
C PRO A 339 -1.40 9.12 21.19
N GLY A 340 -2.02 10.17 20.67
CA GLY A 340 -2.51 11.32 21.45
C GLY A 340 -3.37 12.25 20.59
N PRO A 341 -4.00 13.29 21.19
CA PRO A 341 -4.86 14.22 20.47
C PRO A 341 -4.17 14.95 19.31
N GLU A 342 -2.88 15.20 19.40
CA GLU A 342 -2.06 15.78 18.34
C GLU A 342 -2.06 14.93 17.05
N PHE A 343 -2.20 13.62 17.22
CA PHE A 343 -2.28 12.59 16.17
C PHE A 343 -3.71 12.18 15.82
N LEU A 344 -4.74 12.90 16.30
CA LEU A 344 -6.16 12.59 16.04
C LEU A 344 -6.54 11.18 16.53
N SER A 345 -6.21 10.87 17.78
CA SER A 345 -6.45 9.56 18.41
C SER A 345 -7.93 9.15 18.50
N ASP A 346 -8.86 10.07 18.28
CA ASP A 346 -10.29 9.81 18.15
C ASP A 346 -10.65 9.04 16.88
N GLY A 347 -9.78 9.07 15.87
CA GLY A 347 -9.93 8.39 14.59
C GLY A 347 -10.28 9.35 13.44
N TYR A 348 -10.73 8.80 12.32
CA TYR A 348 -11.12 9.57 11.14
C TYR A 348 -12.46 9.13 10.58
N LEU A 349 -13.09 10.02 9.82
CA LEU A 349 -14.06 9.65 8.79
C LEU A 349 -13.37 9.72 7.42
N PRO A 350 -13.68 8.82 6.47
CA PRO A 350 -13.00 8.80 5.17
C PRO A 350 -13.03 10.14 4.41
N GLU A 351 -14.13 10.88 4.50
CA GLU A 351 -14.30 12.20 3.89
C GLU A 351 -13.44 13.32 4.53
N GLU A 352 -12.89 13.08 5.72
CA GLU A 352 -12.04 14.03 6.44
C GLU A 352 -10.53 13.83 6.19
N LEU A 353 -10.14 12.76 5.50
CA LEU A 353 -8.73 12.37 5.32
C LEU A 353 -7.89 13.44 4.60
N GLY A 354 -6.57 13.42 4.82
CA GLY A 354 -5.66 14.40 4.23
C GLY A 354 -5.46 15.66 5.09
N PRO A 355 -5.05 16.79 4.50
CA PRO A 355 -4.77 18.03 5.23
C PRO A 355 -5.91 18.50 6.14
N LYS A 356 -5.59 18.93 7.38
CA LYS A 356 -6.60 19.34 8.38
C LYS A 356 -7.46 20.50 7.86
N GLU A 357 -6.85 21.42 7.13
CA GLU A 357 -7.49 22.58 6.50
C GLU A 357 -8.47 22.21 5.36
N PHE A 358 -8.44 20.97 4.87
CA PHE A 358 -9.36 20.49 3.84
C PHE A 358 -10.59 19.77 4.42
N ARG A 359 -10.62 19.50 5.74
CA ARG A 359 -11.66 18.71 6.38
C ARG A 359 -13.06 19.28 6.13
N GLU A 360 -13.30 20.52 6.54
CA GLU A 360 -14.61 21.16 6.36
C GLU A 360 -14.85 21.57 4.91
N LYS A 361 -13.81 22.07 4.23
CA LYS A 361 -13.92 22.63 2.87
C LYS A 361 -14.38 21.60 1.84
N SER A 362 -13.99 20.34 1.98
CA SER A 362 -14.35 19.32 1.00
C SER A 362 -15.64 18.58 1.32
N ARG A 363 -16.19 18.71 2.53
CA ARG A 363 -17.12 17.72 3.09
C ARG A 363 -18.36 17.55 2.21
N ALA A 364 -19.03 18.64 1.87
CA ALA A 364 -20.26 18.60 1.06
C ALA A 364 -20.00 18.01 -0.34
N GLU A 365 -18.96 18.49 -1.03
CA GLU A 365 -18.61 18.01 -2.37
C GLU A 365 -18.21 16.53 -2.37
N VAL A 366 -17.45 16.08 -1.38
CA VAL A 366 -16.99 14.70 -1.26
C VAL A 366 -18.15 13.75 -1.01
N LEU A 367 -19.12 14.13 -0.17
CA LEU A 367 -20.30 13.31 0.08
C LEU A 367 -21.20 13.21 -1.17
N ALA A 368 -21.37 14.30 -1.90
CA ALA A 368 -22.13 14.30 -3.16
C ALA A 368 -21.42 13.48 -4.27
N ASP A 369 -20.09 13.56 -4.37
CA ASP A 369 -19.30 12.77 -5.32
C ASP A 369 -19.36 11.27 -4.95
N ALA A 370 -19.36 10.93 -3.66
CA ALA A 370 -19.48 9.55 -3.19
C ALA A 370 -20.84 8.93 -3.53
N GLU A 371 -21.93 9.68 -3.43
CA GLU A 371 -23.27 9.24 -3.83
C GLU A 371 -23.33 8.93 -5.33
N LYS A 372 -22.81 9.84 -6.17
CA LYS A 372 -22.71 9.65 -7.64
C LYS A 372 -21.84 8.45 -8.01
N MET A 373 -20.70 8.26 -7.34
CA MET A 373 -19.86 7.07 -7.55
C MET A 373 -20.58 5.79 -7.17
N GLY A 374 -21.41 5.82 -6.12
CA GLY A 374 -22.26 4.70 -5.73
C GLY A 374 -23.31 4.36 -6.79
N GLU A 375 -23.92 5.35 -7.42
CA GLU A 375 -24.83 5.15 -8.56
C GLU A 375 -24.12 4.54 -9.76
N TYR A 376 -22.95 5.08 -10.13
CA TYR A 376 -22.11 4.54 -11.18
C TYR A 376 -21.72 3.08 -10.93
N ALA A 377 -21.36 2.73 -9.70
CA ALA A 377 -21.05 1.34 -9.32
C ALA A 377 -22.27 0.41 -9.50
N ARG A 378 -23.47 0.85 -9.10
CA ARG A 378 -24.73 0.08 -9.27
C ARG A 378 -25.09 -0.16 -10.74
N GLN A 379 -24.67 0.74 -11.64
CA GLN A 379 -24.89 0.61 -13.08
C GLN A 379 -23.82 -0.23 -13.80
N GLY A 380 -22.91 -0.88 -13.08
CA GLY A 380 -21.89 -1.78 -13.63
C GLY A 380 -20.49 -1.18 -13.72
N GLY A 381 -20.28 0.04 -13.23
CA GLY A 381 -18.97 0.67 -13.11
C GLY A 381 -18.20 0.79 -14.43
N GLY A 382 -16.86 0.75 -14.36
CA GLY A 382 -15.99 1.03 -15.50
C GLY A 382 -15.99 -0.07 -16.56
N ALA A 383 -16.43 -1.26 -16.20
CA ALA A 383 -16.62 -2.37 -17.13
C ALA A 383 -17.78 -2.12 -18.11
N VAL A 384 -18.83 -1.41 -17.68
CA VAL A 384 -20.04 -1.17 -18.49
C VAL A 384 -20.06 0.25 -19.04
N LEU A 385 -19.78 1.24 -18.19
CA LEU A 385 -19.96 2.66 -18.52
C LEU A 385 -18.66 3.36 -18.97
N GLY A 386 -17.51 2.70 -18.80
CA GLY A 386 -16.21 3.35 -19.03
C GLY A 386 -15.92 4.42 -17.98
N CYS A 387 -15.11 5.43 -18.31
CA CYS A 387 -14.77 6.48 -17.35
C CYS A 387 -16.01 7.34 -17.04
N PRO A 388 -16.44 7.48 -15.77
CA PRO A 388 -17.59 8.32 -15.41
C PRO A 388 -17.30 9.81 -15.62
N PHE A 389 -16.02 10.14 -15.73
CA PHE A 389 -15.43 11.45 -15.77
C PHE A 389 -14.72 11.68 -17.10
N ALA A 390 -15.35 11.32 -18.23
CA ALA A 390 -14.91 11.83 -19.53
C ALA A 390 -15.06 13.37 -19.55
N PHE A 391 -14.24 14.07 -18.76
CA PHE A 391 -14.17 15.51 -18.69
C PHE A 391 -13.40 15.98 -19.91
N GLY A 392 -14.07 16.81 -20.71
CA GLY A 392 -13.50 17.84 -21.58
C GLY A 392 -12.30 17.43 -22.44
N ARG A 393 -12.58 17.25 -23.74
CA ARG A 393 -11.60 17.66 -24.76
C ARG A 393 -11.20 19.11 -24.57
#